data_AF-A0A2W4P9N4-F1
#
_entry.id   AF-A0A2W4P9N4-F1
#
_cell.length_a   1.000
_cell.length_b   1.000
_cell.length_c   1.000
_cell.angle_alpha   90.00
_cell.angle_beta   90.00
_cell.angle_gamma   90.00
#
_symmetry.space_group_name_H-M   'P 1'
#
loop_
_entity.id
_entity.type
_entity.pdbx_description
1 polymer ?
#
loop_
_entity_poly.entity_id
_entity_poly.type
_entity_poly.pdbx_seq_one_letter_code
_entity_poly.pdbx_strand_id
1 'polypeptide(L)'
;MKRYYYLHVDVIVAEQNATSFEQAMDQFVREGAFLRFGQQHDIELVVALKSENPFPYRKFQGFQSHVVSLESGKPLPSYRYVHLWYIPDQDDLDIAALMQRSPDDDLYVRINSLVERETQNLVWRVGWLSGPPQIVPSAGDRFVRVMRSFRSRNLSEYLFKAGALIPLLELRNWHSLGHYQNVTGPLNTVTELWQTKNGTEERASMREALQQPSATFEKTFVNPYLDELPMAEIRERLVLAPYALAARRGAA
;
A
#
# COMPACT_ATOMS: atom_id res chain seq x y z
N MET A 1 1.87 2.10 24.15
CA MET A 1 2.54 2.21 22.83
C MET A 1 1.59 2.94 21.90
N LYS A 2 1.95 4.12 21.37
CA LYS A 2 1.07 4.90 20.49
C LYS A 2 0.85 4.10 19.19
N ARG A 3 -0.40 3.87 18.80
CA ARG A 3 -0.74 3.19 17.55
C ARG A 3 -0.91 4.24 16.45
N TYR A 4 -0.25 4.00 15.32
CA TYR A 4 -0.38 4.84 14.14
C TYR A 4 -1.32 4.15 13.15
N TYR A 5 -2.39 4.85 12.79
CA TYR A 5 -3.38 4.37 11.84
C TYR A 5 -3.17 5.08 10.50
N TYR A 6 -3.48 4.34 9.44
CA TYR A 6 -3.32 4.81 8.08
C TYR A 6 -4.53 4.39 7.26
N LEU A 7 -4.83 5.16 6.23
CA LEU A 7 -5.74 4.73 5.17
C LEU A 7 -4.91 4.13 4.03
N HIS A 8 -5.04 2.82 3.82
CA HIS A 8 -4.46 2.15 2.67
C HIS A 8 -5.49 2.17 1.53
N VAL A 9 -5.20 2.92 0.48
CA VAL A 9 -6.09 3.08 -0.68
C VAL A 9 -5.49 2.37 -1.88
N ASP A 10 -6.26 1.46 -2.46
CA ASP A 10 -5.94 0.73 -3.68
C ASP A 10 -6.85 1.22 -4.81
N VAL A 11 -6.27 1.87 -5.80
CA VAL A 11 -6.97 2.53 -6.91
C VAL A 11 -6.60 1.85 -8.21
N ILE A 12 -7.59 1.58 -9.06
CA ILE A 12 -7.38 1.09 -10.44
C ILE A 12 -7.86 2.17 -11.40
N VAL A 13 -7.01 2.53 -12.35
CA VAL A 13 -7.26 3.56 -13.36
C VAL A 13 -6.94 2.97 -14.73
N ALA A 14 -7.88 3.10 -15.68
CA ALA A 14 -7.64 2.68 -17.06
C ALA A 14 -6.43 3.43 -17.65
N GLU A 15 -5.64 2.77 -18.48
CA GLU A 15 -4.40 3.33 -19.06
C GLU A 15 -4.67 4.67 -19.78
N GLN A 16 -5.78 4.77 -20.51
CA GLN A 16 -6.20 5.99 -21.21
C GLN A 16 -6.48 7.19 -20.28
N ASN A 17 -6.77 6.94 -19.00
CA ASN A 17 -7.04 7.96 -17.99
C ASN A 17 -5.84 8.25 -17.09
N ALA A 18 -4.76 7.44 -17.18
CA ALA A 18 -3.65 7.48 -16.22
C ALA A 18 -2.97 8.85 -16.13
N THR A 19 -2.66 9.49 -17.27
CA THR A 19 -2.03 10.81 -17.30
C THR A 19 -2.91 11.87 -16.66
N SER A 20 -4.21 11.90 -17.01
CA SER A 20 -5.17 12.86 -16.44
C SER A 20 -5.34 12.67 -14.94
N PHE A 21 -5.35 11.41 -14.48
CA PHE A 21 -5.43 11.07 -13.06
C PHE A 21 -4.17 11.54 -12.32
N GLU A 22 -2.98 11.27 -12.85
CA GLU A 22 -1.71 11.67 -12.25
C GLU A 22 -1.58 13.20 -12.16
N GLN A 23 -2.04 13.93 -13.17
CA GLN A 23 -2.06 15.40 -13.15
C GLN A 23 -3.04 15.95 -12.11
N ALA A 24 -4.25 15.38 -12.03
CA ALA A 24 -5.24 15.82 -11.05
C ALA A 24 -4.78 15.50 -9.61
N MET A 25 -4.15 14.35 -9.39
CA MET A 25 -3.54 13.98 -8.11
C MET A 25 -2.37 14.89 -7.74
N ASP A 26 -1.48 15.23 -8.69
CA ASP A 26 -0.39 16.20 -8.45
C ASP A 26 -0.95 17.55 -8.02
N GLN A 27 -2.00 18.04 -8.69
CA GLN A 27 -2.68 19.27 -8.30
C GLN A 27 -3.28 19.17 -6.90
N PHE A 28 -4.06 18.11 -6.63
CA PHE A 28 -4.73 17.91 -5.33
C PHE A 28 -3.73 17.90 -4.19
N VAL A 29 -2.63 17.18 -4.35
CA VAL A 29 -1.57 17.08 -3.35
C VAL A 29 -0.85 18.41 -3.15
N ARG A 30 -0.55 19.17 -4.21
CA ARG A 30 0.10 20.49 -4.10
C ARG A 30 -0.78 21.54 -3.43
N GLU A 31 -2.09 21.46 -3.63
CA GLU A 31 -3.06 22.35 -3.01
C GLU A 31 -3.35 22.00 -1.54
N GLY A 32 -2.66 21.01 -0.96
CA GLY A 32 -2.81 20.61 0.44
C GLY A 32 -3.71 19.39 0.67
N ALA A 33 -4.09 18.67 -0.39
CA ALA A 33 -4.93 17.48 -0.32
C ALA A 33 -6.19 17.70 0.54
N PHE A 34 -6.35 16.95 1.64
CA PHE A 34 -7.52 17.04 2.50
C PHE A 34 -7.55 18.28 3.40
N LEU A 35 -6.41 18.96 3.62
CA LEU A 35 -6.36 20.23 4.36
C LEU A 35 -7.19 21.34 3.69
N ARG A 36 -7.45 21.22 2.37
CA ARG A 36 -8.34 22.11 1.61
C ARG A 36 -9.75 22.19 2.23
N PHE A 37 -10.16 21.15 2.97
CA PHE A 37 -11.46 21.09 3.64
C PHE A 37 -11.43 21.64 5.08
N GLY A 38 -10.26 21.95 5.65
CA GLY A 38 -10.09 22.48 7.00
C GLY A 38 -8.87 21.90 7.73
N GLN A 39 -8.34 22.63 8.71
CA GLN A 39 -7.13 22.22 9.47
C GLN A 39 -7.31 20.89 10.22
N GLN A 40 -8.53 20.56 10.62
CA GLN A 40 -8.86 19.30 11.26
C GLN A 40 -8.74 18.07 10.34
N HIS A 41 -8.60 18.28 9.02
CA HIS A 41 -8.49 17.21 8.02
C HIS A 41 -7.05 17.03 7.50
N ASP A 42 -6.07 17.13 8.39
CA ASP A 42 -4.63 16.99 8.11
C ASP A 42 -4.21 15.54 7.80
N ILE A 43 -4.87 14.96 6.80
CA ILE A 43 -4.60 13.60 6.33
C ILE A 43 -3.48 13.68 5.29
N GLU A 44 -2.29 13.26 5.67
CA GLU A 44 -1.08 13.42 4.87
C GLU A 44 -0.82 12.21 3.96
N LEU A 45 -0.47 12.45 2.69
CA LEU A 45 -0.03 11.38 1.79
C LEU A 45 1.42 10.97 2.09
N VAL A 46 1.59 9.80 2.70
CA VAL A 46 2.92 9.29 3.09
C VAL A 46 3.66 8.66 1.92
N VAL A 47 2.94 7.86 1.13
CA VAL A 47 3.47 7.20 -0.07
C VAL A 47 2.39 7.06 -1.13
N ALA A 48 2.79 7.26 -2.38
CA ALA A 48 1.99 6.89 -3.54
C ALA A 48 2.83 6.07 -4.50
N LEU A 49 2.37 4.85 -4.78
CA LEU A 49 3.03 3.87 -5.62
C LEU A 49 2.15 3.55 -6.83
N LYS A 50 2.76 3.15 -7.94
CA LYS A 50 2.10 2.79 -9.20
C LYS A 50 2.65 1.46 -9.72
N SER A 51 1.82 0.61 -10.31
CA SER A 51 2.30 -0.57 -11.03
C SER A 51 3.25 -0.18 -12.17
N GLU A 52 4.37 -0.88 -12.30
CA GLU A 52 5.39 -0.54 -13.31
C GLU A 52 4.85 -0.68 -14.75
N ASN A 53 3.99 -1.67 -14.97
CA ASN A 53 3.34 -1.93 -16.25
C ASN A 53 1.80 -1.96 -16.08
N PRO A 54 1.04 -1.66 -17.13
CA PRO A 54 -0.39 -1.85 -17.11
C PRO A 54 -0.73 -3.35 -17.09
N PHE A 55 -1.85 -3.70 -16.49
CA PHE A 55 -2.36 -5.07 -16.43
C PHE A 55 -3.81 -5.13 -16.94
N PRO A 56 -4.26 -6.28 -17.47
CA PRO A 56 -5.64 -6.44 -17.90
C PRO A 56 -6.57 -6.43 -16.68
N TYR A 57 -7.45 -5.43 -16.60
CA TYR A 57 -8.45 -5.33 -15.54
C TYR A 57 -9.88 -5.42 -16.09
N ARG A 58 -10.74 -6.16 -15.39
CA ARG A 58 -12.19 -6.20 -15.67
C ARG A 58 -12.94 -5.54 -14.52
N LYS A 59 -13.66 -4.48 -14.83
CA LYS A 59 -14.72 -3.95 -13.97
C LYS A 59 -15.73 -5.11 -13.77
N PHE A 60 -16.13 -5.42 -12.54
CA PHE A 60 -17.04 -6.53 -12.14
C PHE A 60 -16.43 -7.92 -11.85
N GLN A 61 -15.60 -8.03 -10.81
CA GLN A 61 -15.45 -9.29 -10.04
C GLN A 61 -15.70 -9.11 -8.52
N GLY A 62 -16.36 -8.02 -8.10
CA GLY A 62 -16.36 -7.59 -6.70
C GLY A 62 -17.65 -7.75 -5.89
N PHE A 63 -18.83 -7.91 -6.50
CA PHE A 63 -20.08 -8.08 -5.76
C PHE A 63 -20.78 -9.36 -6.20
N GLN A 64 -20.71 -10.40 -5.36
CA GLN A 64 -21.68 -11.50 -5.38
C GLN A 64 -23.02 -10.98 -4.84
N SER A 65 -23.67 -10.08 -5.58
CA SER A 65 -25.11 -9.86 -5.48
C SER A 65 -25.72 -10.51 -6.72
N HIS A 66 -26.83 -11.22 -6.55
CA HIS A 66 -27.53 -12.04 -7.56
C HIS A 66 -28.11 -11.28 -8.78
N VAL A 67 -27.41 -10.27 -9.29
CA VAL A 67 -27.71 -9.60 -10.55
C VAL A 67 -26.50 -9.79 -11.43
N VAL A 68 -26.62 -10.73 -12.38
CA VAL A 68 -25.65 -10.94 -13.45
C VAL A 68 -25.60 -9.65 -14.27
N SER A 69 -24.65 -8.76 -13.97
CA SER A 69 -24.34 -7.65 -14.88
C SER A 69 -23.73 -8.25 -16.13
N LEU A 70 -24.50 -8.20 -17.23
CA LEU A 70 -24.21 -8.76 -18.55
C LEU A 70 -23.23 -7.91 -19.37
N GLU A 71 -22.43 -7.04 -18.75
CA GLU A 71 -21.35 -6.35 -19.46
C GLU A 71 -20.04 -7.11 -19.28
N SER A 72 -19.88 -8.18 -20.06
CA SER A 72 -18.59 -8.82 -20.30
C SER A 72 -17.70 -7.90 -21.15
N GLY A 73 -17.32 -6.76 -20.59
CA GLY A 73 -16.34 -5.87 -21.20
C GLY A 73 -15.01 -6.60 -21.37
N LYS A 74 -14.33 -6.38 -22.50
CA LYS A 74 -12.95 -6.83 -22.67
C LYS A 74 -12.10 -6.22 -21.53
N PRO A 75 -11.18 -6.98 -20.92
CA PRO A 75 -10.27 -6.39 -19.95
C PRO A 75 -9.55 -5.20 -20.58
N LEU A 76 -9.55 -4.07 -19.88
CA LEU A 76 -8.85 -2.87 -20.31
C LEU A 76 -7.47 -2.82 -19.64
N PRO A 77 -6.41 -2.47 -20.37
CA PRO A 77 -5.13 -2.14 -19.76
C PRO A 77 -5.33 -1.06 -18.69
N SER A 78 -4.88 -1.33 -17.47
CA SER A 78 -5.08 -0.45 -16.33
C SER A 78 -3.83 -0.41 -15.47
N TYR A 79 -3.60 0.71 -14.80
CA TYR A 79 -2.59 0.83 -13.76
C TYR A 79 -3.23 0.69 -12.38
N ARG A 80 -2.48 0.12 -11.44
CA ARG A 80 -2.85 0.18 -10.03
C ARG A 80 -2.03 1.26 -9.36
N TYR A 81 -2.69 2.06 -8.54
CA TYR A 81 -2.05 2.98 -7.61
C TYR A 81 -2.33 2.52 -6.19
N VAL A 82 -1.31 2.59 -5.35
CA VAL A 82 -1.41 2.27 -3.92
C VAL A 82 -0.99 3.51 -3.15
N HIS A 83 -1.91 4.07 -2.38
CA HIS A 83 -1.66 5.19 -1.50
C HIS A 83 -1.69 4.77 -0.05
N LEU A 84 -0.81 5.37 0.75
CA LEU A 84 -0.87 5.29 2.19
C LEU A 84 -1.01 6.70 2.74
N TRP A 85 -2.12 6.95 3.43
CA TRP A 85 -2.39 8.23 4.07
C TRP A 85 -2.24 8.10 5.58
N TYR A 86 -1.51 9.03 6.21
CA TYR A 86 -1.41 9.10 7.66
C TYR A 86 -2.62 9.83 8.24
N ILE A 87 -3.15 9.30 9.33
CA ILE A 87 -4.26 9.89 10.06
C ILE A 87 -3.71 10.35 11.43
N PRO A 88 -3.55 11.68 11.65
CA PRO A 88 -2.87 12.21 12.83
C PRO A 88 -3.67 12.05 14.13
N ASP A 89 -5.00 12.20 14.07
CA ASP A 89 -5.91 12.09 15.20
C ASP A 89 -6.95 10.99 14.97
N GLN A 90 -7.18 10.16 16.00
CA GLN A 90 -8.12 9.04 16.00
C GLN A 90 -9.30 9.26 16.93
N ASP A 91 -9.21 10.23 17.84
CA ASP A 91 -10.24 10.48 18.84
C ASP A 91 -11.44 11.24 18.22
N ASP A 92 -11.21 11.91 17.08
CA ASP A 92 -12.25 12.62 16.31
C ASP A 92 -12.05 12.40 14.80
N LEU A 93 -12.10 11.14 14.37
CA LEU A 93 -12.12 10.75 12.96
C LEU A 93 -13.40 11.25 12.29
N ASP A 94 -13.46 12.54 11.96
CA ASP A 94 -14.56 13.15 11.20
C ASP A 94 -14.45 12.82 9.70
N ILE A 95 -14.26 11.53 9.40
CA ILE A 95 -14.33 10.97 8.05
C ILE A 95 -15.70 11.29 7.46
N ALA A 96 -16.76 11.29 8.28
CA ALA A 96 -18.11 11.59 7.83
C ALA A 96 -18.23 13.00 7.25
N ALA A 97 -17.73 14.05 7.92
CA ALA A 97 -17.74 15.40 7.35
C ALA A 97 -16.82 15.53 6.14
N LEU A 98 -15.66 14.85 6.15
CA LEU A 98 -14.79 14.82 4.98
C LEU A 98 -15.50 14.23 3.75
N MET A 99 -16.20 13.12 3.93
CA MET A 99 -17.02 12.48 2.89
C MET A 99 -18.23 13.32 2.48
N GLN A 100 -18.79 14.16 3.36
CA GLN A 100 -19.85 15.09 3.01
C GLN A 100 -19.35 16.26 2.15
N ARG A 101 -18.11 16.70 2.36
CA ARG A 101 -17.51 17.82 1.61
C ARG A 101 -16.88 17.42 0.28
N SER A 102 -16.39 16.19 0.19
CA SER A 102 -15.69 15.69 -0.99
C SER A 102 -16.51 15.73 -2.31
N PRO A 103 -17.84 15.50 -2.30
CA PRO A 103 -18.68 15.66 -3.49
C PRO A 103 -18.80 17.11 -3.99
N ASP A 104 -18.56 18.10 -3.13
CA ASP A 104 -18.64 19.52 -3.48
C ASP A 104 -17.30 20.08 -3.98
N ASP A 105 -16.22 19.29 -3.93
CA ASP A 105 -14.91 19.69 -4.46
C ASP A 105 -14.71 19.19 -5.89
N ASP A 106 -14.67 20.14 -6.83
CA ASP A 106 -14.51 19.86 -8.26
C ASP A 106 -13.27 19.00 -8.58
N LEU A 107 -12.17 19.22 -7.85
CA LEU A 107 -10.93 18.49 -8.07
C LEU A 107 -11.03 17.04 -7.60
N TYR A 108 -11.60 16.79 -6.42
CA TYR A 108 -11.88 15.46 -5.92
C TYR A 108 -12.85 14.71 -6.82
N VAL A 109 -13.94 15.36 -7.26
CA VAL A 109 -14.92 14.78 -8.19
C VAL A 109 -14.26 14.40 -9.51
N ARG A 110 -13.41 15.27 -10.05
CA ARG A 110 -12.62 15.00 -11.26
C ARG A 110 -11.72 13.78 -11.08
N ILE A 111 -10.98 13.68 -9.98
CA ILE A 111 -10.14 12.52 -9.67
C ILE A 111 -10.99 11.25 -9.62
N ASN A 112 -12.08 11.27 -8.85
CA ASN A 112 -12.97 10.13 -8.66
C ASN A 112 -13.57 9.64 -10.00
N SER A 113 -13.92 10.55 -10.91
CA SER A 113 -14.45 10.20 -12.24
C SER A 113 -13.47 9.43 -13.14
N LEU A 114 -12.16 9.49 -12.86
CA LEU A 114 -11.12 8.81 -13.62
C LEU A 114 -10.84 7.40 -13.09
N VAL A 115 -11.36 7.06 -11.90
CA VAL A 115 -11.10 5.82 -11.19
C VAL A 115 -12.11 4.74 -11.60
N GLU A 116 -11.59 3.57 -11.97
CA GLU A 116 -12.40 2.40 -12.31
C GLU A 116 -12.82 1.60 -11.07
N ARG A 117 -11.95 1.57 -10.07
CA ARG A 117 -12.20 0.94 -8.77
C ARG A 117 -11.32 1.59 -7.72
N GLU A 118 -11.91 1.80 -6.55
CA GLU A 118 -11.21 2.16 -5.36
C GLU A 118 -11.53 1.17 -4.23
N THR A 119 -10.54 0.85 -3.41
CA THR A 119 -10.73 0.07 -2.19
C THR A 119 -9.92 0.72 -1.08
N GLN A 120 -10.62 1.20 -0.06
CA GLN A 120 -10.03 1.86 1.09
C GLN A 120 -10.09 0.92 2.30
N ASN A 121 -8.97 0.67 2.94
CA ASN A 121 -8.92 -0.08 4.19
C ASN A 121 -8.25 0.78 5.26
N LEU A 122 -8.89 0.87 6.43
CA LEU A 122 -8.23 1.37 7.61
C LEU A 122 -7.25 0.30 8.07
N VAL A 123 -5.99 0.67 8.23
CA VAL A 123 -4.92 -0.23 8.64
C VAL A 123 -4.17 0.39 9.81
N TRP A 124 -3.61 -0.47 10.67
CA TRP A 124 -2.67 -0.04 11.67
C TRP A 124 -1.25 -0.48 11.32
N ARG A 125 -0.25 0.35 11.59
CA ARG A 125 1.15 -0.05 11.42
C ARG A 125 1.52 -1.01 12.54
N VAL A 126 2.07 -2.15 12.18
CA VAL A 126 2.55 -3.12 13.16
C VAL A 126 3.81 -2.58 13.85
N GLY A 127 3.78 -2.53 15.19
CA GLY A 127 4.65 -1.70 16.02
C GLY A 127 6.06 -2.25 16.31
N TRP A 128 6.79 -2.75 15.32
CA TRP A 128 8.20 -3.14 15.50
C TRP A 128 9.16 -1.95 15.44
N LEU A 129 8.75 -0.90 14.72
CA LEU A 129 9.52 0.31 14.48
C LEU A 129 8.76 1.51 15.08
N SER A 130 9.43 2.24 15.96
CA SER A 130 8.91 3.46 16.57
C SER A 130 8.86 4.60 15.56
N GLY A 131 7.77 5.38 15.54
CA GLY A 131 7.62 6.59 14.72
C GLY A 131 6.88 6.38 13.40
N PRO A 132 6.66 7.44 12.60
CA PRO A 132 6.12 7.34 11.24
C PRO A 132 7.16 6.73 10.28
N PRO A 133 6.76 6.18 9.11
CA PRO A 133 7.71 5.66 8.14
C PRO A 133 8.56 6.80 7.56
N GLN A 134 9.88 6.76 7.77
CA GLN A 134 10.83 7.67 7.13
C GLN A 134 11.19 7.13 5.74
N ILE A 135 10.25 7.22 4.81
CA ILE A 135 10.53 6.86 3.41
C ILE A 135 11.33 8.03 2.83
N VAL A 136 12.46 7.81 2.16
CA VAL A 136 13.10 8.82 1.29
C VAL A 136 13.27 8.18 -0.07
N PRO A 137 12.20 8.13 -0.87
CA PRO A 137 12.24 7.38 -2.10
C PRO A 137 12.87 8.23 -3.20
N SER A 138 13.71 7.58 -4.00
CA SER A 138 14.42 8.10 -5.16
C SER A 138 13.80 7.54 -6.43
N ALA A 139 13.97 8.24 -7.57
CA ALA A 139 13.36 7.84 -8.85
C ALA A 139 13.82 6.46 -9.37
N GLY A 140 14.90 5.90 -8.81
CA GLY A 140 15.39 4.55 -9.13
C GLY A 140 14.80 3.44 -8.25
N ASP A 141 14.12 3.77 -7.16
CA ASP A 141 13.65 2.77 -6.21
C ASP A 141 12.54 1.91 -6.80
N ARG A 142 12.58 0.62 -6.45
CA ARG A 142 11.53 -0.34 -6.75
C ARG A 142 10.86 -0.76 -5.46
N PHE A 143 9.56 -1.02 -5.56
CA PHE A 143 8.75 -1.37 -4.42
C PHE A 143 8.01 -2.68 -4.68
N VAL A 144 7.83 -3.44 -3.62
CA VAL A 144 7.12 -4.71 -3.66
C VAL A 144 5.99 -4.66 -2.65
N ARG A 145 4.77 -4.96 -3.13
CA ARG A 145 3.63 -5.18 -2.26
C ARG A 145 3.40 -6.68 -2.06
N VAL A 146 3.51 -7.11 -0.82
CA VAL A 146 3.20 -8.49 -0.40
C VAL A 146 1.91 -8.46 0.40
N MET A 147 0.99 -9.39 0.11
CA MET A 147 -0.22 -9.55 0.92
C MET A 147 -0.27 -10.97 1.45
N ARG A 148 -0.46 -11.09 2.76
CA ARG A 148 -0.57 -12.39 3.45
C ARG A 148 -1.92 -12.48 4.15
N SER A 149 -2.62 -13.57 3.88
CA SER A 149 -3.84 -13.93 4.61
C SER A 149 -3.54 -15.04 5.58
N PHE A 150 -4.01 -14.88 6.83
CA PHE A 150 -3.75 -15.80 7.91
C PHE A 150 -5.06 -16.44 8.38
N ARG A 151 -4.98 -17.70 8.79
CA ARG A 151 -5.96 -18.24 9.73
C ARG A 151 -5.77 -17.52 11.06
N SER A 152 -6.86 -17.24 11.79
CA SER A 152 -6.83 -16.38 13.00
C SER A 152 -5.74 -16.76 14.01
N ARG A 153 -5.47 -18.06 14.19
CA ARG A 153 -4.47 -18.56 15.14
C ARG A 153 -3.00 -18.29 14.73
N ASN A 154 -2.73 -18.10 13.43
CA ASN A 154 -1.37 -17.95 12.90
C ASN A 154 -0.93 -16.48 12.78
N LEU A 155 -1.85 -15.52 12.88
CA LEU A 155 -1.53 -14.10 12.71
C LEU A 155 -0.61 -13.60 13.83
N SER A 156 -0.98 -13.83 15.09
CA SER A 156 -0.20 -13.38 16.24
C SER A 156 1.23 -13.93 16.23
N GLU A 157 1.38 -15.17 15.82
CA GLU A 157 2.67 -15.84 15.70
C GLU A 157 3.53 -15.23 14.58
N TYR A 158 2.95 -15.00 13.40
CA TYR A 158 3.64 -14.30 12.32
C TYR A 158 4.10 -12.91 12.77
N LEU A 159 3.20 -12.14 13.40
CA LEU A 159 3.54 -10.80 13.86
C LEU A 159 4.75 -10.88 14.80
N PHE A 160 4.70 -11.71 15.86
CA PHE A 160 5.81 -11.87 16.79
C PHE A 160 7.14 -12.21 16.10
N LYS A 161 7.13 -13.08 15.09
CA LYS A 161 8.33 -13.52 14.35
C LYS A 161 8.82 -12.48 13.33
N ALA A 162 7.93 -11.70 12.72
CA ALA A 162 8.26 -10.73 11.68
C ALA A 162 9.26 -9.67 12.15
N GLY A 163 9.19 -9.27 13.43
CA GLY A 163 10.16 -8.34 14.03
C GLY A 163 11.62 -8.80 13.93
N ALA A 164 11.87 -10.11 13.92
CA ALA A 164 13.22 -10.68 13.75
C ALA A 164 13.63 -10.84 12.27
N LEU A 165 12.66 -10.96 11.36
CA LEU A 165 12.91 -11.14 9.92
C LEU A 165 13.32 -9.83 9.24
N ILE A 166 12.73 -8.71 9.64
CA ILE A 166 12.93 -7.40 8.99
C ILE A 166 14.40 -6.98 8.98
N PRO A 167 15.16 -7.00 10.10
CA PRO A 167 16.57 -6.60 10.09
C PRO A 167 17.43 -7.48 9.16
N LEU A 168 17.07 -8.76 9.00
CA LEU A 168 17.81 -9.68 8.12
C LEU A 168 17.59 -9.34 6.64
N LEU A 169 16.38 -8.90 6.28
CA LEU A 169 16.05 -8.42 4.94
C LEU A 169 16.71 -7.07 4.67
N GLU A 170 16.80 -6.18 5.67
CA GLU A 170 17.52 -4.90 5.55
C GLU A 170 19.00 -5.10 5.20
N LEU A 171 19.67 -6.10 5.78
CA LEU A 171 21.05 -6.46 5.41
C LEU A 171 21.20 -6.87 3.93
N ARG A 172 20.12 -7.24 3.26
CA ARG A 172 20.07 -7.60 1.84
C ARG A 172 19.52 -6.47 0.96
N ASN A 173 19.51 -5.23 1.45
CA ASN A 173 18.96 -4.04 0.78
C ASN A 173 17.43 -4.08 0.56
N TRP A 174 16.71 -4.85 1.38
CA TRP A 174 15.24 -4.80 1.43
C TRP A 174 14.81 -3.95 2.61
N HIS A 175 14.28 -2.76 2.34
CA HIS A 175 13.88 -1.82 3.37
C HIS A 175 12.37 -1.88 3.57
N SER A 176 11.92 -2.12 4.79
CA SER A 176 10.47 -2.13 5.08
C SER A 176 9.93 -0.71 5.16
N LEU A 177 8.98 -0.38 4.28
CA LEU A 177 8.20 0.85 4.39
C LEU A 177 7.06 0.72 5.41
N GLY A 178 6.76 -0.50 5.82
CA GLY A 178 5.80 -0.80 6.86
C GLY A 178 5.06 -2.11 6.60
N HIS A 179 4.52 -2.62 7.70
CA HIS A 179 3.60 -3.75 7.72
C HIS A 179 2.29 -3.24 8.28
N TYR A 180 1.21 -3.51 7.55
CA TYR A 180 -0.09 -2.93 7.77
C TYR A 180 -1.10 -4.06 7.92
N GLN A 181 -1.63 -4.23 9.12
CA GLN A 181 -2.73 -5.17 9.32
C GLN A 181 -4.05 -4.45 9.11
N ASN A 182 -4.93 -5.09 8.35
CA ASN A 182 -6.27 -4.59 8.07
C ASN A 182 -7.12 -4.54 9.34
N VAL A 183 -7.70 -3.36 9.60
CA VAL A 183 -8.77 -3.15 10.59
C VAL A 183 -10.13 -3.29 9.90
N THR A 184 -10.27 -2.76 8.68
CA THR A 184 -11.45 -2.93 7.82
C THR A 184 -11.10 -3.71 6.54
N GLY A 185 -12.11 -4.27 5.87
CA GLY A 185 -11.94 -5.07 4.66
C GLY A 185 -11.56 -6.53 4.95
N PRO A 186 -10.65 -7.16 4.17
CA PRO A 186 -10.23 -8.54 4.39
C PRO A 186 -9.50 -8.68 5.74
N LEU A 187 -10.21 -9.19 6.75
CA LEU A 187 -9.66 -9.44 8.09
C LEU A 187 -8.54 -10.49 8.05
N ASN A 188 -7.75 -10.55 9.12
CA ASN A 188 -6.58 -11.44 9.24
C ASN A 188 -5.59 -11.33 8.06
N THR A 189 -5.47 -10.13 7.50
CA THR A 189 -4.58 -9.87 6.37
C THR A 189 -3.53 -8.84 6.78
N VAL A 190 -2.28 -9.10 6.40
CA VAL A 190 -1.16 -8.17 6.53
C VAL A 190 -0.69 -7.80 5.13
N THR A 191 -0.61 -6.51 4.87
CA THR A 191 0.02 -5.93 3.69
C THR A 191 1.40 -5.44 4.07
N GLU A 192 2.43 -5.89 3.36
CA GLU A 192 3.81 -5.46 3.53
C GLU A 192 4.22 -4.62 2.33
N LEU A 193 4.84 -3.48 2.60
CA LEU A 193 5.46 -2.64 1.58
C LEU A 193 6.97 -2.65 1.78
N TRP A 194 7.68 -3.08 0.75
CA TRP A 194 9.14 -3.19 0.74
C TRP A 194 9.72 -2.31 -0.35
N GLN A 195 10.89 -1.74 -0.09
CA GLN A 195 11.73 -1.02 -1.06
C GLN A 195 12.99 -1.84 -1.34
N THR A 196 13.40 -1.90 -2.61
CA THR A 196 14.51 -2.69 -3.13
C THR A 196 15.23 -1.92 -4.26
N LYS A 197 16.54 -2.15 -4.40
CA LYS A 197 17.41 -1.44 -5.36
C LYS A 197 17.60 -2.19 -6.70
N ASN A 198 17.33 -3.50 -6.77
CA ASN A 198 17.67 -4.35 -7.93
C ASN A 198 16.44 -5.11 -8.47
N GLY A 199 15.83 -4.63 -9.56
CA GLY A 199 14.60 -5.23 -10.14
C GLY A 199 14.72 -6.62 -10.80
N THR A 200 15.95 -7.15 -10.97
CA THR A 200 16.21 -8.40 -11.71
C THR A 200 16.61 -9.61 -10.85
N GLU A 201 17.11 -9.44 -9.63
CA GLU A 201 17.52 -10.58 -8.76
C GLU A 201 16.38 -11.17 -7.90
N GLU A 202 15.17 -10.61 -7.97
CA GLU A 202 14.15 -10.73 -6.93
C GLU A 202 13.33 -12.04 -6.91
N ARG A 203 13.22 -12.77 -8.02
CA ARG A 203 12.43 -14.03 -8.03
C ARG A 203 13.14 -15.15 -7.27
N ALA A 204 14.45 -15.25 -7.43
CA ALA A 204 15.28 -16.18 -6.68
C ALA A 204 15.56 -15.61 -5.28
N SER A 205 16.00 -14.36 -5.16
CA SER A 205 16.51 -13.87 -3.87
C SER A 205 15.44 -13.59 -2.81
N MET A 206 14.18 -13.26 -3.15
CA MET A 206 13.14 -13.10 -2.12
C MET A 206 12.49 -14.44 -1.76
N ARG A 207 12.25 -15.32 -2.75
CA ARG A 207 11.78 -16.68 -2.45
C ARG A 207 12.86 -17.46 -1.70
N GLU A 208 14.13 -17.35 -2.05
CA GLU A 208 15.25 -17.87 -1.26
C GLU A 208 15.38 -17.11 0.07
N ALA A 209 15.33 -15.77 0.15
CA ALA A 209 15.41 -15.09 1.45
C ALA A 209 14.23 -15.42 2.40
N LEU A 210 13.05 -15.72 1.87
CA LEU A 210 11.85 -16.06 2.63
C LEU A 210 11.59 -17.58 2.75
N GLN A 211 12.28 -18.45 1.98
CA GLN A 211 12.11 -19.92 1.99
C GLN A 211 13.41 -20.73 2.15
N GLN A 212 14.61 -20.14 2.01
CA GLN A 212 15.90 -20.81 2.17
C GLN A 212 16.96 -19.89 2.83
N PRO A 213 17.36 -20.16 4.08
CA PRO A 213 18.51 -19.48 4.64
C PRO A 213 19.74 -19.86 3.79
N SER A 214 20.44 -18.86 3.24
CA SER A 214 21.75 -19.08 2.62
C SER A 214 22.62 -19.86 3.60
N ALA A 215 23.38 -20.86 3.16
CA ALA A 215 24.20 -21.77 3.99
C ALA A 215 25.10 -21.09 5.05
N THR A 216 25.35 -19.79 4.94
CA THR A 216 26.03 -18.97 5.95
C THR A 216 25.19 -18.68 7.21
N PHE A 217 23.86 -18.87 7.17
CA PHE A 217 22.91 -18.53 8.24
C PHE A 217 22.68 -19.63 9.28
N GLU A 218 22.98 -20.90 8.95
CA GLU A 218 22.76 -22.04 9.84
C GLU A 218 23.57 -21.96 11.15
N LYS A 219 24.62 -21.12 11.21
CA LYS A 219 25.54 -21.10 12.36
C LYS A 219 25.24 -20.04 13.41
N THR A 220 24.38 -19.05 13.17
CA THR A 220 24.23 -17.92 14.11
C THR A 220 22.82 -17.73 14.65
N PHE A 221 21.77 -17.97 13.86
CA PHE A 221 20.38 -17.90 14.31
C PHE A 221 19.53 -18.87 13.50
N VAL A 222 19.36 -20.09 14.02
CA VAL A 222 18.33 -21.00 13.52
C VAL A 222 16.99 -20.39 13.92
N ASN A 223 16.26 -19.81 12.97
CA ASN A 223 14.86 -19.47 13.18
C ASN A 223 14.04 -20.67 12.70
N PRO A 224 13.59 -21.59 13.59
CA PRO A 224 12.99 -22.87 13.21
C PRO A 224 11.59 -22.74 12.59
N TYR A 225 11.17 -21.52 12.24
CA TYR A 225 9.80 -21.19 11.87
C TYR A 225 9.67 -20.60 10.47
N LEU A 226 10.76 -20.51 9.71
CA LEU A 226 10.74 -20.02 8.33
C LEU A 226 9.88 -20.92 7.41
N ASP A 227 9.88 -22.23 7.67
CA ASP A 227 9.08 -23.22 6.92
C ASP A 227 7.57 -23.14 7.21
N GLU A 228 7.16 -22.42 8.26
CA GLU A 228 5.76 -22.30 8.70
C GLU A 228 5.09 -20.99 8.26
N LEU A 229 5.85 -20.08 7.63
CA LEU A 229 5.31 -18.82 7.14
C LEU A 229 4.38 -19.10 5.95
N PRO A 230 3.09 -18.69 5.99
CA PRO A 230 2.21 -18.87 4.85
C PRO A 230 2.82 -18.20 3.62
N MET A 231 2.77 -18.93 2.50
CA MET A 231 3.39 -18.54 1.23
C MET A 231 3.16 -17.06 0.94
N ALA A 232 4.25 -16.30 0.83
CA ALA A 232 4.22 -14.91 0.43
C ALA A 232 3.73 -14.84 -1.01
N GLU A 233 2.55 -14.25 -1.23
CA GLU A 233 2.14 -13.90 -2.59
C GLU A 233 2.66 -12.49 -2.89
N ILE A 234 3.68 -12.43 -3.73
CA ILE A 234 4.05 -11.16 -4.38
C ILE A 234 2.86 -10.77 -5.21
N ARG A 235 2.13 -9.74 -4.79
CA ARG A 235 1.02 -9.25 -5.58
C ARG A 235 1.59 -8.53 -6.78
N GLU A 236 2.39 -7.50 -6.54
CA GLU A 236 2.74 -6.54 -7.57
C GLU A 236 4.09 -5.86 -7.29
N ARG A 237 4.74 -5.48 -8.39
CA ARG A 237 5.90 -4.59 -8.42
C ARG A 237 5.42 -3.17 -8.71
N LEU A 238 5.95 -2.24 -7.93
CA LEU A 238 5.53 -0.86 -7.93
C LEU A 238 6.73 0.07 -8.07
N VAL A 239 6.47 1.24 -8.63
CA VAL A 239 7.37 2.40 -8.69
C VAL A 239 6.71 3.58 -7.98
N LEU A 240 7.44 4.65 -7.72
CA LEU A 240 6.81 5.88 -7.24
C LEU A 240 5.81 6.40 -8.27
N ALA A 241 4.63 6.81 -7.80
CA ALA A 241 3.72 7.59 -8.61
C ALA A 241 4.32 8.98 -8.87
N PRO A 242 4.09 9.61 -10.04
CA PRO A 242 4.71 10.90 -10.39
C PRO A 242 4.42 12.03 -9.38
N TYR A 243 3.24 12.03 -8.77
CA TYR A 243 2.81 13.02 -7.77
C TYR A 243 3.30 12.73 -6.33
N ALA A 244 3.94 11.58 -6.09
CA ALA A 244 4.43 11.22 -4.76
C ALA A 244 5.48 12.20 -4.21
N LEU A 245 6.24 12.85 -5.11
CA LEU A 245 7.26 13.83 -4.74
C LEU A 245 6.67 15.20 -4.37
N ALA A 246 5.49 15.54 -4.92
CA ALA A 246 4.81 16.80 -4.62
C ALA A 246 4.28 16.84 -3.18
N ALA A 247 3.84 15.69 -2.65
CA ALA A 247 3.32 15.53 -1.29
C ALA A 247 4.27 16.00 -0.20
N ARG A 248 5.57 16.10 -0.50
CA ARG A 248 6.61 16.44 0.49
C ARG A 248 7.03 17.90 0.47
N ARG A 249 6.72 18.64 -0.60
CA ARG A 249 7.12 20.04 -0.73
C ARG A 249 6.23 21.00 0.07
N GLY A 250 5.07 20.54 0.54
CA GLY A 250 4.16 21.31 1.40
C GLY A 250 4.46 21.22 2.90
N ALA A 251 5.43 20.41 3.32
CA ALA A 251 5.77 20.18 4.74
C ALA A 251 7.06 20.90 5.20
N ALA A 252 7.53 21.89 4.43
CA ALA A 252 8.74 22.68 4.71
C ALA A 252 8.40 24.15 4.98
#